data_AF-A0AAU7DYA9-F1
#
_entry.id   AF-A0AAU7DYA9-F1
#
_cell.length_a   1.000
_cell.length_b   1.000
_cell.length_c   1.000
_cell.angle_alpha   90.00
_cell.angle_beta   90.00
_cell.angle_gamma   90.00
#
_symmetry.space_group_name_H-M   'P 1'
#
loop_
_entity.id
_entity.type
_entity.pdbx_description
1 polymer ?
#
loop_
_entity_poly.entity_id
_entity_poly.type
_entity_poly.pdbx_seq_one_letter_code
_entity_poly.pdbx_strand_id
1 'polypeptide(L)'
;MSATIGLAVAAVPEGLAALVTVTLALGVQQMAKRRAISRRLPAVETLGSVTKICSDKTGTLTQNEMTVRTVRTYQQSYEVTGVGYAPIGEVRGSTGEHFASDSSQSHQNLKALTAVVSLCNDSTISEQGQLVGEPTEGALQTFALKTKLHLGSWSRLDLIPFESVNKFMVTLDEGPQTLELPPTSAITKLELCGLVGIVDPPRPEAVAAIAKCKSAGIKVKMITGDHAGTALAISRELGIVKALDARVLTGPELEAMTTEQLKAVVQDVHVFARTSPEHKIRIVSALQSHGEVVAMTGDGVNNAPALTQADVGVAMGIKGTDATKEAADVVLADDNFATIERAVEEGRRTYDNIRKSVLFLLPTNGAQSLVILVAITFGLTLPLQPVQVLWINMISAVTLSLALAYEPAEHSIMARPPRDVNARLVDRPAIAQILFISILIGVATLIIFIAEFNNGATLAQAQTAAVTMLALAQLAYLFSCRFLTESSLTLDVLKGNRIIWVSAVSLIALQISYVYLPFMNTWFGSAPISARQWLVMIGGAIVIFLIAEANKWVGRRR
;
A
#
# COMPACT_ATOMS: atom_id res chain seq x y z
N MET A 1 -48.27 -16.28 -1.26
CA MET A 1 -47.56 -15.34 -0.36
C MET A 1 -46.25 -15.92 0.17
N SER A 2 -46.25 -17.09 0.84
CA SER A 2 -45.02 -17.71 1.37
C SER A 2 -43.94 -17.98 0.31
N ALA A 3 -44.32 -18.49 -0.87
CA ALA A 3 -43.40 -18.74 -1.98
C ALA A 3 -42.72 -17.47 -2.54
N THR A 4 -43.47 -16.37 -2.68
CA THR A 4 -42.95 -15.08 -3.12
C THR A 4 -41.97 -14.48 -2.11
N ILE A 5 -42.28 -14.59 -0.81
CA ILE A 5 -41.37 -14.18 0.27
C ILE A 5 -40.10 -15.02 0.26
N GLY A 6 -40.22 -16.35 0.10
CA GLY A 6 -39.07 -17.24 0.02
C GLY A 6 -38.14 -16.92 -1.15
N LEU A 7 -38.70 -16.64 -2.34
CA LEU A 7 -37.91 -16.25 -3.51
C LEU A 7 -37.23 -14.89 -3.32
N ALA A 8 -37.93 -13.91 -2.71
CA ALA A 8 -37.36 -12.60 -2.42
C ALA A 8 -36.18 -12.68 -1.45
N VAL A 9 -36.32 -13.44 -0.36
CA VAL A 9 -35.25 -13.67 0.62
C VAL A 9 -34.08 -14.43 0.00
N ALA A 10 -34.34 -15.45 -0.84
CA ALA A 10 -33.28 -16.20 -1.51
C ALA A 10 -32.48 -15.35 -2.53
N ALA A 11 -33.13 -14.39 -3.18
CA ALA A 11 -32.50 -13.58 -4.22
C ALA A 11 -31.58 -12.47 -3.66
N VAL A 12 -31.80 -12.01 -2.43
CA VAL A 12 -31.06 -10.87 -1.86
C VAL A 12 -29.88 -11.37 -1.01
N PRO A 13 -28.62 -10.99 -1.34
CA PRO A 13 -27.46 -11.38 -0.55
C PRO A 13 -27.32 -10.46 0.67
N GLU A 14 -28.14 -10.64 1.70
CA GLU A 14 -28.24 -9.70 2.83
C GLU A 14 -26.90 -9.50 3.58
N GLY A 15 -26.06 -10.53 3.62
CA GLY A 15 -24.74 -10.48 4.28
C GLY A 15 -23.65 -9.72 3.51
N LEU A 16 -23.88 -9.35 2.24
CA LEU A 16 -22.83 -8.81 1.38
C LEU A 16 -22.33 -7.44 1.84
N ALA A 17 -23.23 -6.51 2.17
CA ALA A 17 -22.86 -5.16 2.59
C ALA A 17 -22.09 -5.18 3.93
N ALA A 18 -22.53 -6.00 4.88
CA ALA A 18 -21.85 -6.20 6.15
C ALA A 18 -20.46 -6.79 5.93
N LEU A 19 -20.34 -7.80 5.07
CA LEU A 19 -19.06 -8.43 4.77
C LEU A 19 -18.06 -7.47 4.13
N VAL A 20 -18.49 -6.66 3.16
CA VAL A 20 -17.58 -5.69 2.51
C VAL A 20 -17.04 -4.72 3.56
N THR A 21 -17.92 -4.23 4.43
CA THR A 21 -17.54 -3.33 5.54
C THR A 21 -16.55 -3.99 6.49
N VAL A 22 -16.80 -5.23 6.92
CA VAL A 22 -15.88 -5.98 7.79
C VAL A 22 -14.54 -6.23 7.11
N THR A 23 -14.54 -6.61 5.83
CA THR A 23 -13.31 -6.88 5.06
C THR A 23 -12.47 -5.62 4.93
N LEU A 24 -13.08 -4.48 4.61
CA LEU A 24 -12.41 -3.18 4.59
C LEU A 24 -11.87 -2.78 5.97
N ALA A 25 -12.63 -3.00 7.04
CA ALA A 25 -12.20 -2.70 8.41
C ALA A 25 -10.99 -3.55 8.83
N LEU A 26 -10.96 -4.83 8.45
CA LEU A 26 -9.79 -5.69 8.64
C LEU A 26 -8.59 -5.22 7.84
N GLY A 27 -8.80 -4.78 6.59
CA GLY A 27 -7.77 -4.13 5.78
C GLY A 27 -7.17 -2.90 6.45
N VAL A 28 -8.00 -2.01 7.02
CA VAL A 28 -7.55 -0.86 7.81
C VAL A 28 -6.71 -1.29 9.01
N GLN A 29 -7.16 -2.29 9.78
CA GLN A 29 -6.40 -2.80 10.93
C GLN A 29 -5.04 -3.37 10.52
N GLN A 30 -4.99 -4.08 9.39
CA GLN A 30 -3.76 -4.68 8.89
C GLN A 30 -2.78 -3.65 8.33
N MET A 31 -3.28 -2.61 7.65
CA MET A 31 -2.50 -1.44 7.25
C MET A 31 -1.92 -0.72 8.47
N ALA A 32 -2.72 -0.51 9.52
CA ALA A 32 -2.28 0.19 10.73
C ALA A 32 -1.14 -0.56 11.44
N LYS A 33 -1.21 -1.91 11.51
CA LYS A 33 -0.09 -2.75 12.01
C LYS A 33 1.20 -2.56 11.20
N ARG A 34 1.07 -2.20 9.92
CA ARG A 34 2.18 -1.90 9.01
C ARG A 34 2.46 -0.40 8.89
N ARG A 35 2.00 0.41 9.86
CA ARG A 35 2.23 1.86 9.98
C ARG A 35 1.54 2.74 8.93
N ALA A 36 0.57 2.20 8.19
CA ALA A 36 -0.31 2.97 7.31
C ALA A 36 -1.69 3.12 7.97
N ILE A 37 -2.04 4.32 8.42
CA ILE A 37 -3.30 4.59 9.12
C ILE A 37 -4.30 5.12 8.10
N SER A 38 -5.24 4.28 7.67
CA SER A 38 -6.34 4.73 6.81
C SER A 38 -7.43 5.42 7.63
N ARG A 39 -7.83 6.63 7.21
CA ARG A 39 -8.91 7.43 7.81
C ARG A 39 -10.28 7.14 7.20
N ARG A 40 -10.31 6.51 6.01
CA ARG A 40 -11.55 6.20 5.27
C ARG A 40 -11.51 4.78 4.74
N LEU A 41 -12.55 3.98 5.00
CA LEU A 41 -12.63 2.58 4.56
C LEU A 41 -12.40 2.42 3.04
N PRO A 42 -13.00 3.22 2.14
CA PRO A 42 -12.80 3.06 0.70
C PRO A 42 -11.36 3.27 0.24
N ALA A 43 -10.57 4.09 0.96
CA ALA A 43 -9.19 4.38 0.59
C ALA A 43 -8.29 3.14 0.59
N VAL A 44 -8.63 2.13 1.42
CA VAL A 44 -7.92 0.84 1.43
C VAL A 44 -7.99 0.18 0.05
N GLU A 45 -9.18 0.15 -0.55
CA GLU A 45 -9.40 -0.46 -1.86
C GLU A 45 -8.78 0.39 -2.97
N THR A 46 -8.99 1.72 -2.95
CA THR A 46 -8.46 2.63 -3.96
C THR A 46 -6.93 2.58 -4.03
N LEU A 47 -6.26 2.44 -2.88
CA LEU A 47 -4.81 2.30 -2.82
C LEU A 47 -4.32 1.04 -3.55
N GLY A 48 -5.09 -0.04 -3.52
CA GLY A 48 -4.80 -1.27 -4.28
C GLY A 48 -4.87 -1.12 -5.80
N SER A 49 -5.62 -0.11 -6.30
CA SER A 49 -5.75 0.24 -7.72
C SER A 49 -4.83 1.37 -8.18
N VAL A 50 -3.95 1.89 -7.32
CA VAL A 50 -3.07 3.01 -7.68
C VAL A 50 -2.19 2.64 -8.88
N THR A 51 -2.16 3.55 -9.85
CA THR A 51 -1.38 3.45 -11.09
C THR A 51 -0.21 4.42 -11.10
N LYS A 52 -0.38 5.58 -10.44
CA LYS A 52 0.59 6.66 -10.34
C LYS A 52 0.76 7.07 -8.88
N ILE A 53 2.00 7.14 -8.40
CA ILE A 53 2.32 7.72 -7.10
C ILE A 53 3.09 9.00 -7.34
N CYS A 54 2.46 10.14 -7.07
CA CYS A 54 3.09 11.45 -7.03
C CYS A 54 3.64 11.66 -5.62
N SER A 55 4.96 11.77 -5.50
CA SER A 55 5.62 11.90 -4.20
C SER A 55 6.45 13.17 -4.13
N ASP A 56 6.32 13.87 -3.01
CA ASP A 56 7.28 14.89 -2.62
C ASP A 56 8.66 14.26 -2.39
N LYS A 57 9.73 15.00 -2.71
CA LYS A 57 11.10 14.52 -2.49
C LYS A 57 11.50 14.60 -1.02
N THR A 58 11.56 15.82 -0.50
CA THR A 58 12.12 16.12 0.82
C THR A 58 11.28 15.46 1.91
N GLY A 59 11.93 14.76 2.84
CA GLY A 59 11.29 14.15 4.01
C GLY A 59 10.58 12.81 3.72
N THR A 60 10.12 12.59 2.48
CA THR A 60 9.43 11.37 2.04
C THR A 60 10.36 10.37 1.34
N LEU A 61 10.99 10.79 0.23
CA LEU A 61 11.90 9.93 -0.55
C LEU A 61 13.33 10.00 -0.03
N THR A 62 13.67 11.11 0.60
CA THR A 62 14.99 11.40 1.17
C THR A 62 14.91 11.48 2.69
N GLN A 63 16.08 11.42 3.34
CA GLN A 63 16.18 11.43 4.80
C GLN A 63 15.86 12.81 5.39
N ASN A 64 15.95 13.87 4.58
CA ASN A 64 15.90 15.26 5.02
C ASN A 64 16.97 15.53 6.09
N GLU A 65 18.14 14.95 5.85
CA GLU A 65 19.36 15.14 6.63
C GLU A 65 20.47 15.49 5.64
N MET A 66 20.75 16.77 5.50
CA MET A 66 21.74 17.27 4.57
C MET A 66 23.10 16.64 4.90
N THR A 67 23.76 16.06 3.91
CA THR A 67 24.96 15.26 4.09
C THR A 67 26.01 15.67 3.07
N VAL A 68 27.21 16.00 3.55
CA VAL A 68 28.37 16.15 2.66
C VAL A 68 28.75 14.76 2.12
N ARG A 69 28.81 14.63 0.80
CA ARG A 69 29.17 13.38 0.11
C ARG A 69 30.49 13.46 -0.62
N THR A 70 30.78 14.62 -1.20
CA THR A 70 32.01 14.83 -1.98
C THR A 70 32.65 16.13 -1.57
N VAL A 71 33.98 16.14 -1.55
CA VAL A 71 34.77 17.34 -1.36
C VAL A 71 35.81 17.38 -2.47
N ARG A 72 36.00 18.55 -3.09
CA ARG A 72 37.04 18.74 -4.10
C ARG A 72 37.93 19.89 -3.71
N THR A 73 39.22 19.64 -3.59
CA THR A 73 40.23 20.69 -3.51
C THR A 73 40.94 20.81 -4.86
N TYR A 74 41.83 21.79 -5.01
CA TYR A 74 42.65 21.92 -6.22
C TYR A 74 43.51 20.67 -6.51
N GLN A 75 43.87 19.90 -5.48
CA GLN A 75 44.77 18.75 -5.61
C GLN A 75 44.03 17.45 -5.94
N GLN A 76 42.93 17.16 -5.26
CA GLN A 76 42.19 15.91 -5.45
C GLN A 76 40.74 15.97 -4.97
N SER A 77 40.00 14.91 -5.30
CA SER A 77 38.63 14.69 -4.84
C SER A 77 38.61 13.72 -3.66
N TYR A 78 37.68 13.95 -2.74
CA TYR A 78 37.43 13.12 -1.59
C TYR A 78 35.97 12.68 -1.55
N GLU A 79 35.74 11.46 -1.10
CA GLU A 79 34.42 10.95 -0.75
C GLU A 79 34.26 10.99 0.77
N VAL A 80 33.08 11.43 1.22
CA VAL A 80 32.72 11.50 2.64
C VAL A 80 31.66 10.44 2.90
N THR A 81 32.00 9.50 3.80
CA THR A 81 31.10 8.42 4.21
C THR A 81 30.29 8.80 5.45
N GLY A 82 29.27 7.98 5.75
CA GLY A 82 28.29 8.26 6.81
C GLY A 82 27.20 9.21 6.35
N VAL A 83 25.98 8.96 6.82
CA VAL A 83 24.78 9.74 6.48
C VAL A 83 24.25 10.41 7.74
N GLY A 84 23.65 11.58 7.58
CA GLY A 84 23.06 12.32 8.68
C GLY A 84 24.08 13.15 9.46
N TYR A 85 23.64 13.64 10.62
CA TYR A 85 24.40 14.58 11.44
C TYR A 85 25.26 13.91 12.52
N ALA A 86 25.16 12.59 12.70
CA ALA A 86 26.10 11.89 13.56
C ALA A 86 27.52 12.01 12.96
N PRO A 87 28.55 12.39 13.74
CA PRO A 87 29.93 12.56 13.27
C PRO A 87 30.64 11.21 13.06
N ILE A 88 29.91 10.23 12.51
CA ILE A 88 30.37 8.87 12.22
C ILE A 88 30.60 8.77 10.72
N GLY A 89 31.82 8.42 10.34
CA GLY A 89 32.22 8.31 8.94
C GLY A 89 33.69 8.67 8.76
N GLU A 90 34.12 8.61 7.51
CA GLU A 90 35.50 8.81 7.08
C GLU A 90 35.55 9.67 5.82
N VAL A 91 36.64 10.42 5.68
CA VAL A 91 36.98 11.13 4.45
C VAL A 91 38.06 10.34 3.72
N ARG A 92 37.77 9.93 2.48
CA ARG A 92 38.64 9.08 1.67
C ARG A 92 39.07 9.82 0.42
N GLY A 93 40.36 9.81 0.10
CA GLY A 93 40.90 10.37 -1.14
C GLY A 93 40.54 9.51 -2.36
N SER A 94 40.76 10.07 -3.55
CA SER A 94 40.41 9.42 -4.84
C SER A 94 41.11 8.08 -5.12
N THR A 95 42.23 7.82 -4.45
CA THR A 95 43.02 6.57 -4.48
C THR A 95 42.57 5.55 -3.43
N GLY A 96 41.57 5.87 -2.60
CA GLY A 96 41.12 5.04 -1.48
C GLY A 96 41.91 5.26 -0.18
N GLU A 97 42.87 6.17 -0.17
CA GLU A 97 43.63 6.55 1.03
C GLU A 97 42.73 7.23 2.08
N HIS A 98 42.89 6.85 3.35
CA HIS A 98 42.17 7.48 4.45
C HIS A 98 42.83 8.81 4.81
N PHE A 99 42.04 9.87 5.00
CA PHE A 99 42.53 11.10 5.57
C PHE A 99 42.98 10.87 7.03
N ALA A 100 44.23 11.19 7.33
CA ALA A 100 44.78 11.21 8.68
C ALA A 100 45.19 12.64 9.07
N SER A 101 44.63 13.14 10.16
CA SER A 101 44.86 14.48 10.72
C SER A 101 46.36 14.79 10.92
N ASP A 102 47.14 13.77 11.26
CA ASP A 102 48.51 13.89 11.77
C ASP A 102 49.59 13.91 10.66
N SER A 103 49.20 13.73 9.38
CA SER A 103 50.15 13.85 8.27
C SER A 103 50.45 15.33 7.97
N SER A 104 51.72 15.74 8.12
CA SER A 104 52.11 17.17 8.16
C SER A 104 52.19 17.85 6.80
N GLN A 105 52.36 17.12 5.70
CA GLN A 105 52.46 17.68 4.34
C GLN A 105 51.33 17.29 3.38
N SER A 106 50.54 16.26 3.70
CA SER A 106 49.44 15.82 2.83
C SER A 106 48.14 16.54 3.18
N HIS A 107 47.38 16.95 2.15
CA HIS A 107 46.02 17.49 2.26
C HIS A 107 45.86 18.88 2.92
N GLN A 108 46.84 19.79 2.80
CA GLN A 108 46.77 21.16 3.37
C GLN A 108 45.49 21.92 2.96
N ASN A 109 45.08 21.82 1.70
CA ASN A 109 43.85 22.47 1.20
C ASN A 109 42.58 21.89 1.84
N LEU A 110 42.57 20.59 2.17
CA LEU A 110 41.44 19.98 2.86
C LEU A 110 41.39 20.48 4.31
N LYS A 111 42.54 20.59 4.99
CA LYS A 111 42.62 21.17 6.34
C LYS A 111 42.14 22.63 6.36
N ALA A 112 42.54 23.43 5.38
CA ALA A 112 42.07 24.82 5.22
C ALA A 112 40.56 24.88 4.98
N LEU A 113 40.03 24.06 4.07
CA LEU A 113 38.59 23.98 3.81
C LEU A 113 37.81 23.55 5.06
N THR A 114 38.29 22.53 5.78
CA THR A 114 37.72 22.08 7.05
C THR A 114 37.68 23.20 8.09
N ALA A 115 38.74 24.00 8.20
CA ALA A 115 38.76 25.15 9.10
C ALA A 115 37.69 26.18 8.72
N VAL A 116 37.61 26.55 7.44
CA VAL A 116 36.61 27.51 6.94
C VAL A 116 35.19 27.04 7.23
N VAL A 117 34.85 25.79 6.91
CA VAL A 117 33.48 25.27 7.09
C VAL A 117 33.12 25.02 8.56
N SER A 118 34.11 24.91 9.45
CA SER A 118 33.90 24.79 10.90
C SER A 118 33.79 26.15 11.58
N LEU A 119 34.52 27.16 11.10
CA LEU A 119 34.54 28.50 11.69
C LEU A 119 33.43 29.39 11.12
N CYS A 120 33.19 29.33 9.81
CA CYS A 120 32.11 30.06 9.14
C CYS A 120 30.81 29.22 9.20
N ASN A 121 30.33 28.99 10.42
CA ASN A 121 29.20 28.11 10.73
C ASN A 121 28.52 28.57 12.02
N ASP A 122 27.19 28.62 12.03
CA ASP A 122 26.40 28.96 13.23
C ASP A 122 25.73 27.72 13.84
N SER A 123 25.86 26.57 13.17
CA SER A 123 25.24 25.32 13.57
C SER A 123 26.14 24.48 14.46
N THR A 124 25.54 23.84 15.46
CA THR A 124 26.23 22.94 16.39
C THR A 124 25.65 21.54 16.32
N ILE A 125 26.52 20.56 16.46
CA ILE A 125 26.18 19.13 16.45
C ILE A 125 26.57 18.55 17.80
N SER A 126 25.61 17.93 18.50
CA SER A 126 25.90 17.19 19.74
C SER A 126 26.66 15.89 19.45
N GLU A 127 27.30 15.30 20.46
CA GLU A 127 27.97 13.98 20.32
C GLU A 127 27.01 12.87 19.86
N GLN A 128 25.70 13.03 20.14
CA GLN A 128 24.65 12.09 19.74
C GLN A 128 24.09 12.38 18.33
N GLY A 129 24.64 13.38 17.62
CA GLY A 129 24.22 13.76 16.27
C GLY A 129 22.95 14.62 16.22
N GLN A 130 22.59 15.32 17.31
CA GLN A 130 21.49 16.29 17.25
C GLN A 130 22.00 17.62 16.70
N LEU A 131 21.34 18.10 15.65
CA LEU A 131 21.60 19.39 15.02
C LEU A 131 20.82 20.50 15.73
N VAL A 132 21.53 21.57 16.10
CA VAL A 132 20.96 22.87 16.43
C VAL A 132 21.49 23.88 15.41
N GLY A 133 20.61 24.37 14.53
CA GLY A 133 20.96 25.29 13.45
C GLY A 133 20.38 24.87 12.10
N GLU A 134 20.92 25.42 11.03
CA GLU A 134 20.45 25.18 9.66
C GLU A 134 20.97 23.84 9.12
N PRO A 135 20.15 23.03 8.42
CA PRO A 135 20.55 21.72 7.87
C PRO A 135 21.85 21.74 7.05
N THR A 136 22.02 22.73 6.19
CA THR A 136 23.18 22.84 5.28
C THR A 136 24.47 23.09 6.07
N GLU A 137 24.42 23.97 7.05
CA GLU A 137 25.53 24.25 7.96
C GLU A 137 25.82 23.07 8.89
N GLY A 138 24.77 22.41 9.39
CA GLY A 138 24.88 21.15 10.12
C GLY A 138 25.64 20.07 9.36
N ALA A 139 25.39 19.94 8.05
CA ALA A 139 26.11 19.02 7.18
C ALA A 139 27.59 19.36 7.08
N LEU A 140 27.91 20.65 6.94
CA LEU A 140 29.28 21.16 6.88
C LEU A 140 30.02 20.94 8.21
N GLN A 141 29.36 21.22 9.33
CA GLN A 141 29.90 21.00 10.66
C GLN A 141 30.14 19.51 10.94
N THR A 142 29.20 18.66 10.54
CA THR A 142 29.35 17.20 10.64
C THR A 142 30.54 16.71 9.81
N PHE A 143 30.73 17.24 8.59
CA PHE A 143 31.91 16.97 7.79
C PHE A 143 33.19 17.39 8.49
N ALA A 144 33.23 18.60 9.07
CA ALA A 144 34.40 19.07 9.81
C ALA A 144 34.75 18.12 10.96
N LEU A 145 33.76 17.70 11.75
CA LEU A 145 33.94 16.73 12.84
C LEU A 145 34.46 15.37 12.35
N LYS A 146 33.98 14.87 11.19
CA LYS A 146 34.48 13.61 10.59
C LYS A 146 35.96 13.66 10.21
N THR A 147 36.52 14.85 9.97
CA THR A 147 37.96 14.99 9.69
C THR A 147 38.83 14.84 10.94
N LYS A 148 38.25 14.98 12.14
CA LYS A 148 38.96 14.96 13.44
C LYS A 148 40.09 16.00 13.53
N LEU A 149 40.00 17.09 12.76
CA LEU A 149 40.98 18.16 12.80
C LEU A 149 40.78 19.03 14.05
N HIS A 150 41.81 19.12 14.89
CA HIS A 150 41.82 20.01 16.05
C HIS A 150 42.30 21.41 15.62
N LEU A 151 41.40 22.39 15.59
CA LEU A 151 41.69 23.76 15.14
C LEU A 151 42.30 24.67 16.23
N GLY A 152 42.31 24.25 17.50
CA GLY A 152 42.70 25.09 18.63
C GLY A 152 41.60 26.09 19.03
N SER A 153 41.93 27.10 19.84
CA SER A 153 40.99 28.13 20.28
C SER A 153 40.94 29.29 19.29
N TRP A 154 39.77 29.51 18.69
CA TRP A 154 39.47 30.67 17.83
C TRP A 154 38.37 31.52 18.47
N SER A 155 38.43 32.84 18.25
CA SER A 155 37.42 33.80 18.69
C SER A 155 36.85 34.55 17.49
N ARG A 156 35.54 34.48 17.27
CA ARG A 156 34.87 35.22 16.21
C ARG A 156 34.78 36.71 16.58
N LEU A 157 35.32 37.57 15.73
CA LEU A 157 35.35 39.03 15.89
C LEU A 157 34.20 39.73 15.14
N ASP A 158 33.82 39.23 13.96
CA ASP A 158 32.78 39.83 13.12
C ASP A 158 32.10 38.80 12.20
N LEU A 159 30.91 39.13 11.68
CA LEU A 159 30.09 38.27 10.83
C LEU A 159 29.31 39.09 9.78
N ILE A 160 29.44 38.68 8.53
CA ILE A 160 28.47 39.00 7.48
C ILE A 160 27.56 37.76 7.32
N PRO A 161 26.29 37.83 7.77
CA PRO A 161 25.39 36.69 7.72
C PRO A 161 25.01 36.35 6.28
N PHE A 162 24.52 35.13 6.06
CA PHE A 162 24.02 34.72 4.75
C PHE A 162 22.77 35.53 4.36
N GLU A 163 22.84 36.20 3.21
CA GLU A 163 21.68 36.84 2.58
C GLU A 163 21.39 36.22 1.21
N SER A 164 20.11 35.98 0.90
CA SER A 164 19.69 35.38 -0.38
C SER A 164 20.08 36.22 -1.61
N VAL A 165 20.27 37.53 -1.44
CA VAL A 165 20.71 38.45 -2.49
C VAL A 165 22.19 38.22 -2.83
N ASN A 166 23.04 38.07 -1.81
CA ASN A 166 24.49 38.00 -1.95
C ASN A 166 25.01 36.55 -2.07
N LYS A 167 24.26 35.57 -1.53
CA LYS A 167 24.54 34.12 -1.58
C LYS A 167 25.90 33.71 -0.98
N PHE A 168 26.40 34.46 -0.01
CA PHE A 168 27.60 34.10 0.76
C PHE A 168 27.43 34.49 2.23
N MET A 169 28.25 33.87 3.08
CA MET A 169 28.44 34.19 4.50
C MET A 169 29.94 34.35 4.74
N VAL A 170 30.34 35.26 5.65
CA VAL A 170 31.75 35.52 5.97
C VAL A 170 31.91 35.74 7.47
N THR A 171 32.87 35.07 8.08
CA THR A 171 33.30 35.33 9.46
C THR A 171 34.70 35.92 9.49
N LEU A 172 34.94 36.79 10.47
CA LEU A 172 36.28 37.25 10.85
C LEU A 172 36.62 36.58 12.18
N ASP A 173 37.71 35.81 12.21
CA ASP A 173 38.09 35.01 13.37
C ASP A 173 39.57 35.26 13.75
N GLU A 174 39.86 35.30 15.05
CA GLU A 174 41.21 35.40 15.63
C GLU A 174 41.64 34.04 16.22
N GLY A 175 42.87 33.58 15.97
CA GLY A 175 43.31 32.22 16.33
C GLY A 175 44.81 32.04 16.63
N PRO A 176 45.29 30.80 16.87
CA PRO A 176 46.59 30.52 17.52
C PRO A 176 47.88 30.85 16.74
N GLN A 177 47.80 31.48 15.57
CA GLN A 177 48.91 32.20 14.92
C GLN A 177 48.33 33.43 14.21
N THR A 178 48.82 34.61 14.57
CA THR A 178 48.49 35.89 13.95
C THR A 178 48.97 35.89 12.51
N LEU A 179 48.05 35.65 11.57
CA LEU A 179 48.20 36.18 10.22
C LEU A 179 47.96 37.70 10.32
N GLU A 180 49.00 38.50 10.09
CA GLU A 180 48.87 39.95 9.95
C GLU A 180 47.91 40.25 8.78
N LEU A 181 46.70 40.71 9.10
CA LEU A 181 45.72 41.14 8.12
C LEU A 181 45.90 42.63 7.82
N PRO A 182 45.95 43.04 6.54
CA PRO A 182 45.99 44.46 6.18
C PRO A 182 44.67 45.16 6.58
N PRO A 183 44.72 46.47 6.88
CA PRO A 183 43.55 47.23 7.35
C PRO A 183 42.45 47.32 6.28
N THR A 184 41.23 47.35 6.78
CA THR A 184 39.93 47.01 6.19
C THR A 184 39.44 47.87 5.01
N SER A 185 38.62 47.25 4.15
CA SER A 185 37.30 47.78 3.70
C SER A 185 36.69 47.02 2.51
N ALA A 186 37.39 46.04 1.93
CA ALA A 186 36.83 45.24 0.85
C ALA A 186 37.37 43.81 0.82
N ILE A 187 36.48 42.82 0.79
CA ILE A 187 36.80 41.42 0.49
C ILE A 187 37.27 41.35 -0.97
N THR A 188 38.55 41.61 -1.21
CA THR A 188 39.11 41.78 -2.57
C THR A 188 40.09 40.69 -2.96
N LYS A 189 40.56 39.88 -2.00
CA LYS A 189 41.51 38.79 -2.23
C LYS A 189 41.09 37.55 -1.44
N LEU A 190 40.30 36.69 -2.09
CA LEU A 190 39.90 35.38 -1.57
C LEU A 190 40.75 34.29 -2.21
N GLU A 191 41.15 33.29 -1.44
CA GLU A 191 41.79 32.08 -1.94
C GLU A 191 40.78 30.91 -1.93
N LEU A 192 40.62 30.22 -3.06
CA LEU A 192 39.68 29.11 -3.17
C LEU A 192 40.26 27.86 -2.49
N CYS A 193 39.74 27.49 -1.33
CA CYS A 193 40.15 26.28 -0.60
C CYS A 193 39.61 25.00 -1.27
N GLY A 194 38.37 25.02 -1.73
CA GLY A 194 37.72 23.87 -2.39
C GLY A 194 36.20 24.02 -2.50
N LEU A 195 35.56 22.94 -2.92
CA LEU A 195 34.12 22.80 -3.09
C LEU A 195 33.61 21.63 -2.25
N VAL A 196 32.43 21.80 -1.66
CA VAL A 196 31.74 20.76 -0.89
C VAL A 196 30.43 20.42 -1.58
N GLY A 197 30.26 19.16 -1.94
CA GLY A 197 29.04 18.59 -2.49
C GLY A 197 28.13 18.09 -1.38
N ILE A 198 27.06 18.83 -1.11
CA ILE A 198 26.03 18.48 -0.13
C ILE A 198 24.82 17.91 -0.86
N VAL A 199 24.26 16.84 -0.32
CA VAL A 199 23.05 16.21 -0.84
C VAL A 199 22.12 15.85 0.30
N ASP A 200 20.83 15.84 0.01
CA ASP A 200 19.82 15.19 0.85
C ASP A 200 19.65 13.75 0.34
N PRO A 201 20.25 12.74 0.99
CA PRO A 201 20.40 11.42 0.42
C PRO A 201 19.06 10.66 0.36
N PRO A 202 18.85 9.85 -0.70
CA PRO A 202 17.74 8.91 -0.78
C PRO A 202 17.69 7.95 0.41
N ARG A 203 16.47 7.58 0.81
CA ARG A 203 16.25 6.46 1.74
C ARG A 203 16.51 5.13 1.01
N PRO A 204 17.38 4.24 1.52
CA PRO A 204 17.64 2.93 0.89
C PRO A 204 16.35 2.12 0.69
N GLU A 205 15.45 2.16 1.67
CA GLU A 205 14.15 1.50 1.61
C GLU A 205 13.20 2.14 0.59
N ALA A 206 13.31 3.45 0.31
CA ALA A 206 12.53 4.10 -0.75
C ALA A 206 12.98 3.63 -2.13
N VAL A 207 14.30 3.45 -2.36
CA VAL A 207 14.83 2.88 -3.61
C VAL A 207 14.24 1.48 -3.86
N ALA A 208 14.27 0.62 -2.84
CA ALA A 208 13.71 -0.73 -2.93
C ALA A 208 12.19 -0.72 -3.18
N ALA A 209 11.45 0.16 -2.49
CA ALA A 209 10.01 0.30 -2.65
C ALA A 209 9.62 0.82 -4.05
N ILE A 210 10.35 1.79 -4.60
CA ILE A 210 10.13 2.29 -5.97
C ILE A 210 10.34 1.15 -6.99
N ALA A 211 11.39 0.34 -6.81
CA ALA A 211 11.64 -0.80 -7.68
C ALA A 211 10.48 -1.81 -7.66
N LYS A 212 9.96 -2.13 -6.47
CA LYS A 212 8.78 -3.00 -6.33
C LYS A 212 7.52 -2.39 -6.94
N CYS A 213 7.22 -1.12 -6.68
CA CYS A 213 6.10 -0.42 -7.29
C CYS A 213 6.17 -0.49 -8.82
N LYS A 214 7.36 -0.27 -9.39
CA LYS A 214 7.59 -0.37 -10.83
C LYS A 214 7.36 -1.78 -11.38
N SER A 215 7.81 -2.81 -10.66
CA SER A 215 7.53 -4.22 -11.02
C SER A 215 6.05 -4.56 -10.94
N ALA A 216 5.30 -3.87 -10.08
CA ALA A 216 3.86 -4.00 -9.91
C ALA A 216 3.04 -3.16 -10.90
N GLY A 217 3.68 -2.54 -11.90
CA GLY A 217 3.06 -1.69 -12.92
C GLY A 217 2.71 -0.27 -12.45
N ILE A 218 3.19 0.16 -11.27
CA ILE A 218 2.91 1.48 -10.69
C ILE A 218 4.05 2.43 -11.06
N LYS A 219 3.73 3.58 -11.66
CA LYS A 219 4.74 4.59 -12.01
C LYS A 219 4.86 5.63 -10.89
N VAL A 220 6.06 5.78 -10.34
CA VAL A 220 6.36 6.85 -9.38
C VAL A 220 6.74 8.12 -10.14
N LYS A 221 6.24 9.26 -9.68
CA LYS A 221 6.53 10.60 -10.19
C LYS A 221 7.01 11.48 -9.04
N MET A 222 8.17 12.09 -9.19
CA MET A 222 8.74 12.99 -8.19
C MET A 222 8.28 14.42 -8.45
N ILE A 223 7.78 15.09 -7.42
CA ILE A 223 7.45 16.52 -7.45
C ILE A 223 8.27 17.22 -6.38
N THR A 224 8.99 18.28 -6.74
CA THR A 224 9.90 18.96 -5.80
C THR A 224 10.04 20.46 -6.08
N GLY A 225 10.34 21.22 -5.03
CA GLY A 225 10.76 22.62 -5.10
C GLY A 225 12.24 22.81 -5.47
N ASP A 226 13.01 21.72 -5.57
CA ASP A 226 14.42 21.75 -5.93
C ASP A 226 14.64 22.19 -7.39
N HIS A 227 15.89 22.54 -7.70
CA HIS A 227 16.32 22.80 -9.07
C HIS A 227 16.26 21.54 -9.95
N ALA A 228 15.99 21.72 -11.25
CA ALA A 228 15.80 20.62 -12.21
C ALA A 228 16.97 19.61 -12.23
N GLY A 229 18.21 20.11 -12.21
CA GLY A 229 19.41 19.27 -12.17
C GLY A 229 19.48 18.37 -10.93
N THR A 230 19.18 18.92 -9.75
CA THR A 230 19.15 18.16 -8.50
C THR A 230 18.02 17.12 -8.50
N ALA A 231 16.82 17.52 -8.94
CA ALA A 231 15.68 16.62 -9.05
C ALA A 231 15.99 15.44 -10.00
N LEU A 232 16.65 15.70 -11.14
CA LEU A 232 17.06 14.68 -12.09
C LEU A 232 18.12 13.74 -11.50
N ALA A 233 19.12 14.27 -10.78
CA ALA A 233 20.14 13.45 -10.12
C ALA A 233 19.53 12.52 -9.07
N ILE A 234 18.72 13.06 -8.15
CA ILE A 234 18.07 12.27 -7.09
C ILE A 234 17.09 11.24 -7.65
N SER A 235 16.31 11.61 -8.69
CA SER A 235 15.38 10.66 -9.32
C SER A 235 16.08 9.50 -10.02
N ARG A 236 17.33 9.69 -10.49
CA ARG A 236 18.17 8.61 -11.02
C ARG A 236 18.67 7.69 -9.91
N GLU A 237 19.15 8.25 -8.80
CA GLU A 237 19.57 7.46 -7.63
C GLU A 237 18.41 6.63 -7.05
N LEU A 238 17.19 7.18 -7.06
CA LEU A 238 15.97 6.50 -6.63
C LEU A 238 15.44 5.46 -7.66
N GLY A 239 16.01 5.41 -8.87
CA GLY A 239 15.57 4.50 -9.93
C GLY A 239 14.24 4.87 -10.61
N ILE A 240 13.75 6.10 -10.39
CA ILE A 240 12.54 6.63 -11.03
C ILE A 240 12.78 6.78 -12.53
N VAL A 241 13.87 7.44 -12.89
CA VAL A 241 14.34 7.60 -14.28
C VAL A 241 15.71 6.97 -14.45
N LYS A 242 16.03 6.50 -15.67
CA LYS A 242 17.35 5.91 -15.98
C LYS A 242 18.21 6.85 -16.82
N ALA A 243 17.60 7.54 -17.78
CA ALA A 243 18.29 8.39 -18.74
C ALA A 243 18.85 9.66 -18.09
N LEU A 244 20.03 10.09 -18.55
CA LEU A 244 20.72 11.31 -18.11
C LEU A 244 20.01 12.58 -18.62
N ASP A 245 19.30 12.47 -19.73
CA ASP A 245 18.56 13.50 -20.45
C ASP A 245 17.05 13.32 -20.29
N ALA A 246 16.61 12.58 -19.26
CA ALA A 246 15.19 12.39 -19.00
C ALA A 246 14.49 13.75 -18.84
N ARG A 247 13.36 13.92 -19.51
CA ARG A 247 12.60 15.17 -19.49
C ARG A 247 12.16 15.52 -18.07
N VAL A 248 12.56 16.71 -17.62
CA VAL A 248 12.12 17.36 -16.39
C VAL A 248 11.22 18.52 -16.78
N LEU A 249 10.06 18.66 -16.15
CA LEU A 249 9.23 19.87 -16.29
C LEU A 249 9.41 20.77 -15.07
N THR A 250 9.69 22.03 -15.32
CA THR A 250 9.85 23.06 -14.29
C THR A 250 8.55 23.82 -14.04
N GLY A 251 8.42 24.45 -12.86
CA GLY A 251 7.30 25.33 -12.55
C GLY A 251 6.98 26.35 -13.66
N PRO A 252 7.95 27.14 -14.15
CA PRO A 252 7.71 28.10 -15.23
C PRO A 252 7.21 27.47 -16.54
N GLU A 253 7.70 26.27 -16.89
CA GLU A 253 7.20 25.55 -18.06
C GLU A 253 5.76 25.06 -17.84
N LEU A 254 5.42 24.61 -16.63
CA LEU A 254 4.06 24.22 -16.28
C LEU A 254 3.09 25.41 -16.33
N GLU A 255 3.51 26.59 -15.89
CA GLU A 255 2.72 27.83 -15.98
C GLU A 255 2.45 28.23 -17.42
N ALA A 256 3.44 28.13 -18.29
CA ALA A 256 3.31 28.45 -19.71
C ALA A 256 2.44 27.45 -20.48
N MET A 257 2.29 26.21 -20.00
CA MET A 257 1.49 25.18 -20.65
C MET A 257 0.00 25.34 -20.37
N THR A 258 -0.83 25.19 -21.40
CA THR A 258 -2.28 25.01 -21.25
C THR A 258 -2.60 23.65 -20.63
N THR A 259 -3.83 23.48 -20.15
CA THR A 259 -4.31 22.21 -19.58
C THR A 259 -4.18 21.06 -20.58
N GLU A 260 -4.49 21.28 -21.85
CA GLU A 260 -4.45 20.31 -22.93
C GLU A 260 -3.01 19.92 -23.27
N GLN A 261 -2.09 20.89 -23.29
CA GLN A 261 -0.66 20.64 -23.46
C GLN A 261 -0.11 19.82 -22.30
N LEU A 262 -0.46 20.16 -21.05
CA LEU A 262 -0.04 19.41 -19.88
C LEU A 262 -0.56 17.96 -19.94
N LYS A 263 -1.84 17.77 -20.26
CA LYS A 263 -2.43 16.43 -20.44
C LYS A 263 -1.65 15.60 -21.46
N ALA A 264 -1.24 16.19 -22.58
CA ALA A 264 -0.50 15.47 -23.61
C ALA A 264 0.89 14.97 -23.17
N VAL A 265 1.55 15.64 -22.21
CA VAL A 265 2.94 15.33 -21.82
C VAL A 265 3.06 14.68 -20.44
N VAL A 266 2.05 14.83 -19.57
CA VAL A 266 2.14 14.45 -18.14
C VAL A 266 2.35 12.95 -17.94
N GLN A 267 1.92 12.09 -18.87
CA GLN A 267 2.09 10.63 -18.76
C GLN A 267 3.57 10.22 -18.82
N ASP A 268 4.35 10.85 -19.70
CA ASP A 268 5.74 10.52 -19.98
C ASP A 268 6.75 11.22 -19.06
N VAL A 269 6.35 12.33 -18.45
CA VAL A 269 7.21 13.09 -17.52
C VAL A 269 7.16 12.47 -16.14
N HIS A 270 8.33 12.18 -15.57
CA HIS A 270 8.46 11.55 -14.24
C HIS A 270 8.96 12.50 -13.15
N VAL A 271 9.53 13.64 -13.52
CA VAL A 271 10.18 14.57 -12.60
C VAL A 271 9.66 15.97 -12.85
N PHE A 272 9.13 16.58 -11.80
CA PHE A 272 8.64 17.96 -11.80
C PHE A 272 9.43 18.75 -10.76
N ALA A 273 10.05 19.85 -11.18
CA ALA A 273 10.98 20.64 -10.37
C ALA A 273 10.51 22.09 -10.23
N ARG A 274 10.98 22.82 -9.22
CA ARG A 274 10.55 24.20 -8.92
C ARG A 274 9.02 24.37 -8.90
N THR A 275 8.28 23.38 -8.37
CA THR A 275 6.81 23.40 -8.43
C THR A 275 6.18 24.18 -7.28
N SER A 276 5.08 24.89 -7.56
CA SER A 276 4.22 25.52 -6.56
C SER A 276 3.09 24.56 -6.10
N PRO A 277 2.32 24.91 -5.06
CA PRO A 277 1.14 24.13 -4.65
C PRO A 277 0.12 23.91 -5.78
N GLU A 278 -0.13 24.94 -6.58
CA GLU A 278 -1.08 24.90 -7.71
C GLU A 278 -0.62 23.93 -8.80
N HIS A 279 0.69 23.85 -9.04
CA HIS A 279 1.27 22.89 -9.98
C HIS A 279 0.97 21.44 -9.58
N LYS A 280 1.01 21.12 -8.28
CA LYS A 280 0.71 19.77 -7.79
C LYS A 280 -0.72 19.36 -8.14
N ILE A 281 -1.69 20.25 -7.89
CA ILE A 281 -3.10 20.03 -8.22
C ILE A 281 -3.27 19.82 -9.73
N ARG A 282 -2.65 20.68 -10.56
CA ARG A 282 -2.71 20.57 -12.03
C ARG A 282 -2.13 19.25 -12.54
N ILE A 283 -1.00 18.80 -11.99
CA ILE A 283 -0.37 17.53 -12.35
C ILE A 283 -1.30 16.35 -12.00
N VAL A 284 -1.85 16.33 -10.78
CA VAL A 284 -2.78 15.29 -10.34
C VAL A 284 -4.02 15.24 -11.24
N SER A 285 -4.66 16.38 -11.49
CA SER A 285 -5.84 16.48 -12.35
C SER A 285 -5.56 16.05 -13.79
N ALA A 286 -4.40 16.42 -14.35
CA ALA A 286 -4.01 16.01 -15.69
C ALA A 286 -3.80 14.48 -15.79
N LEU A 287 -3.21 13.85 -14.76
CA LEU A 287 -3.08 12.39 -14.70
C LEU A 287 -4.44 11.70 -14.58
N GLN A 288 -5.31 12.18 -13.70
CA GLN A 288 -6.68 11.66 -13.53
C GLN A 288 -7.50 11.73 -14.82
N SER A 289 -7.28 12.76 -15.67
CA SER A 289 -7.99 12.87 -16.95
C SER A 289 -7.66 11.77 -17.96
N HIS A 290 -6.59 10.99 -17.72
CA HIS A 290 -6.24 9.78 -18.48
C HIS A 290 -6.78 8.50 -17.87
N GLY A 291 -7.67 8.59 -16.85
CA GLY A 291 -8.19 7.43 -16.12
C GLY A 291 -7.18 6.79 -15.16
N GLU A 292 -6.09 7.50 -14.85
CA GLU A 292 -5.07 7.04 -13.91
C GLU A 292 -5.57 7.25 -12.47
N VAL A 293 -5.46 6.23 -11.62
CA VAL A 293 -5.66 6.34 -10.17
C VAL A 293 -4.38 6.89 -9.53
N VAL A 294 -4.46 8.11 -8.99
CA VAL A 294 -3.32 8.87 -8.49
C VAL A 294 -3.30 8.88 -6.96
N ALA A 295 -2.20 8.41 -6.38
CA ALA A 295 -1.86 8.69 -4.98
C ALA A 295 -0.92 9.90 -4.91
N MET A 296 -1.17 10.84 -3.99
CA MET A 296 -0.32 12.02 -3.78
C MET A 296 0.20 12.04 -2.36
N THR A 297 1.52 12.20 -2.17
CA THR A 297 2.13 12.32 -0.84
C THR A 297 2.50 13.76 -0.52
N GLY A 298 2.43 14.14 0.77
CA GLY A 298 2.93 15.44 1.22
C GLY A 298 2.90 15.61 2.74
N ASP A 299 3.70 16.55 3.24
CA ASP A 299 3.88 16.85 4.66
C ASP A 299 3.55 18.32 5.03
N GLY A 300 3.88 19.28 4.17
CA GLY A 300 3.60 20.70 4.39
C GLY A 300 2.15 21.11 4.10
N VAL A 301 1.65 22.16 4.76
CA VAL A 301 0.28 22.72 4.61
C VAL A 301 -0.09 22.95 3.14
N ASN A 302 0.90 23.37 2.34
CA ASN A 302 0.82 23.59 0.91
C ASN A 302 0.40 22.35 0.08
N ASN A 303 0.51 21.15 0.64
CA ASN A 303 0.13 19.90 0.00
C ASN A 303 -1.33 19.52 0.23
N ALA A 304 -2.01 20.09 1.23
CA ALA A 304 -3.38 19.70 1.59
C ALA A 304 -4.37 19.76 0.41
N PRO A 305 -4.35 20.79 -0.48
CA PRO A 305 -5.22 20.80 -1.65
C PRO A 305 -4.92 19.67 -2.65
N ALA A 306 -3.64 19.38 -2.90
CA ALA A 306 -3.24 18.32 -3.84
C ALA A 306 -3.53 16.92 -3.30
N LEU A 307 -3.39 16.72 -1.98
CA LEU A 307 -3.80 15.50 -1.28
C LEU A 307 -5.31 15.26 -1.43
N THR A 308 -6.11 16.33 -1.27
CA THR A 308 -7.58 16.26 -1.41
C THR A 308 -8.03 16.02 -2.86
N GLN A 309 -7.27 16.52 -3.84
CA GLN A 309 -7.55 16.33 -5.27
C GLN A 309 -7.24 14.89 -5.74
N ALA A 310 -6.27 14.23 -5.12
CA ALA A 310 -5.86 12.88 -5.49
C ALA A 310 -6.94 11.84 -5.18
N ASP A 311 -6.89 10.69 -5.86
CA ASP A 311 -7.79 9.57 -5.56
C ASP A 311 -7.47 8.95 -4.19
N VAL A 312 -6.21 9.05 -3.77
CA VAL A 312 -5.76 8.76 -2.40
C VAL A 312 -4.74 9.80 -1.94
N GLY A 313 -5.11 10.64 -0.99
CA GLY A 313 -4.18 11.54 -0.31
C GLY A 313 -3.38 10.80 0.77
N VAL A 314 -2.05 10.97 0.78
CA VAL A 314 -1.14 10.33 1.74
C VAL A 314 -0.34 11.39 2.51
N ALA A 315 -0.54 11.47 3.83
CA ALA A 315 0.20 12.40 4.69
C ALA A 315 1.31 11.71 5.49
N MET A 316 2.33 12.49 5.86
CA MET A 316 3.36 12.09 6.82
C MET A 316 2.84 12.21 8.25
N GLY A 317 3.13 11.24 9.11
CA GLY A 317 2.63 11.15 10.48
C GLY A 317 3.47 11.93 11.49
N ILE A 318 4.79 11.94 11.33
CA ILE A 318 5.71 12.61 12.25
C ILE A 318 5.88 14.07 11.83
N LYS A 319 6.35 14.31 10.60
CA LYS A 319 6.64 15.66 10.07
C LYS A 319 5.42 16.36 9.47
N GLY A 320 4.38 15.61 9.11
CA GLY A 320 3.21 16.18 8.45
C GLY A 320 2.41 17.11 9.36
N THR A 321 2.02 18.25 8.81
CA THR A 321 1.15 19.23 9.49
C THR A 321 -0.25 18.67 9.71
N ASP A 322 -0.96 19.15 10.74
CA ASP A 322 -2.33 18.71 11.03
C ASP A 322 -3.26 18.94 9.83
N ALA A 323 -3.06 20.03 9.08
CA ALA A 323 -3.78 20.30 7.83
C ALA A 323 -3.59 19.18 6.80
N THR A 324 -2.37 18.68 6.60
CA THR A 324 -2.14 17.54 5.68
C THR A 324 -2.71 16.24 6.19
N LYS A 325 -2.63 15.98 7.51
CA LYS A 325 -3.19 14.77 8.12
C LYS A 325 -4.71 14.75 8.01
N GLU A 326 -5.38 15.88 8.15
CA GLU A 326 -6.84 16.04 7.96
C GLU A 326 -7.26 15.92 6.49
N ALA A 327 -6.45 16.43 5.56
CA ALA A 327 -6.73 16.34 4.13
C ALA A 327 -6.49 14.93 3.54
N ALA A 328 -5.62 14.13 4.14
CA ALA A 328 -5.25 12.82 3.64
C ALA A 328 -6.26 11.72 3.98
N ASP A 329 -6.36 10.73 3.10
CA ASP A 329 -7.10 9.50 3.34
C ASP A 329 -6.26 8.47 4.11
N VAL A 330 -4.93 8.53 3.98
CA VAL A 330 -3.97 7.64 4.65
C VAL A 330 -2.85 8.46 5.29
N VAL A 331 -2.46 8.12 6.52
CA VAL A 331 -1.34 8.74 7.24
C VAL A 331 -0.25 7.70 7.48
N LEU A 332 0.99 7.99 7.07
CA LEU A 332 2.14 7.12 7.30
C LEU A 332 2.76 7.44 8.65
N ALA A 333 2.62 6.53 9.63
CA ALA A 333 3.07 6.78 11.00
C ALA A 333 4.61 6.88 11.15
N ASP A 334 5.38 6.50 10.12
CA ASP A 334 6.84 6.53 10.11
C ASP A 334 7.49 7.38 9.01
N ASP A 335 6.69 8.18 8.31
CA ASP A 335 7.14 9.08 7.23
C ASP A 335 7.92 8.38 6.11
N ASN A 336 7.65 7.10 5.89
CA ASN A 336 8.44 6.27 4.98
C ASN A 336 7.68 5.88 3.72
N PHE A 337 8.27 6.19 2.55
CA PHE A 337 7.71 5.78 1.26
C PHE A 337 7.51 4.25 1.15
N ALA A 338 8.37 3.45 1.78
CA ALA A 338 8.22 1.99 1.78
C ALA A 338 6.90 1.51 2.44
N THR A 339 6.31 2.32 3.32
CA THR A 339 5.01 2.03 3.93
C THR A 339 3.88 2.11 2.89
N ILE A 340 4.00 2.96 1.87
CA ILE A 340 3.03 3.05 0.76
C ILE A 340 3.01 1.74 -0.04
N GLU A 341 4.18 1.17 -0.36
CA GLU A 341 4.27 -0.11 -1.06
C GLU A 341 3.53 -1.24 -0.33
N ARG A 342 3.74 -1.34 0.99
CA ARG A 342 3.06 -2.32 1.84
C ARG A 342 1.56 -2.07 1.94
N ALA A 343 1.13 -0.81 1.93
CA ALA A 343 -0.27 -0.46 1.96
C ALA A 343 -0.95 -0.77 0.62
N VAL A 344 -0.29 -0.53 -0.52
CA VAL A 344 -0.79 -0.97 -1.84
C VAL A 344 -0.98 -2.50 -1.87
N GLU A 345 -0.01 -3.27 -1.36
CA GLU A 345 -0.12 -4.73 -1.22
C GLU A 345 -1.38 -5.13 -0.43
N GLU A 346 -1.61 -4.50 0.73
CA GLU A 346 -2.78 -4.78 1.58
C GLU A 346 -4.10 -4.34 0.92
N GLY A 347 -4.09 -3.23 0.18
CA GLY A 347 -5.26 -2.78 -0.59
C GLY A 347 -5.63 -3.77 -1.69
N ARG A 348 -4.63 -4.28 -2.43
CA ARG A 348 -4.81 -5.35 -3.42
C ARG A 348 -5.38 -6.62 -2.80
N ARG A 349 -4.89 -7.01 -1.62
CA ARG A 349 -5.37 -8.19 -0.89
C ARG A 349 -6.81 -8.00 -0.43
N THR A 350 -7.14 -6.83 0.10
CA THR A 350 -8.50 -6.50 0.56
C THR A 350 -9.49 -6.61 -0.59
N TYR A 351 -9.14 -6.09 -1.77
CA TYR A 351 -9.97 -6.23 -2.98
C TYR A 351 -10.17 -7.69 -3.39
N ASP A 352 -9.10 -8.50 -3.42
CA ASP A 352 -9.22 -9.93 -3.75
C ASP A 352 -10.13 -10.67 -2.75
N ASN A 353 -10.03 -10.35 -1.45
CA ASN A 353 -10.87 -10.96 -0.42
C ASN A 353 -12.34 -10.54 -0.57
N ILE A 354 -12.62 -9.29 -0.92
CA ILE A 354 -13.97 -8.81 -1.28
C ILE A 354 -14.49 -9.60 -2.48
N ARG A 355 -13.71 -9.71 -3.56
CA ARG A 355 -14.09 -10.46 -4.77
C ARG A 355 -14.36 -11.93 -4.46
N LYS A 356 -13.47 -12.62 -3.73
CA LYS A 356 -13.66 -14.01 -3.31
C LYS A 356 -14.96 -14.19 -2.53
N SER A 357 -15.26 -13.27 -1.62
CA SER A 357 -16.48 -13.33 -0.81
C SER A 357 -17.76 -13.11 -1.63
N VAL A 358 -17.73 -12.21 -2.62
CA VAL A 358 -18.86 -12.01 -3.55
C VAL A 358 -19.09 -13.25 -4.40
N LEU A 359 -18.02 -13.84 -4.96
CA LEU A 359 -18.06 -15.06 -5.77
C LEU A 359 -18.45 -16.31 -4.97
N PHE A 360 -18.29 -16.25 -3.64
CA PHE A 360 -18.74 -17.29 -2.72
C PHE A 360 -20.22 -17.16 -2.35
N LEU A 361 -20.71 -15.94 -2.08
CA LEU A 361 -22.09 -15.69 -1.66
C LEU A 361 -23.10 -15.82 -2.80
N LEU A 362 -22.82 -15.24 -3.98
CA LEU A 362 -23.82 -15.20 -5.07
C LEU A 362 -24.31 -16.57 -5.54
N PRO A 363 -23.47 -17.63 -5.66
CA PRO A 363 -23.95 -18.94 -6.05
C PRO A 363 -24.91 -19.59 -5.05
N THR A 364 -24.76 -19.27 -3.76
CA THR A 364 -25.68 -19.74 -2.71
C THR A 364 -27.08 -19.18 -2.95
N ASN A 365 -27.18 -17.87 -3.09
CA ASN A 365 -28.45 -17.19 -3.34
C ASN A 365 -29.08 -17.67 -4.65
N GLY A 366 -28.26 -17.88 -5.69
CA GLY A 366 -28.68 -18.48 -6.94
C GLY A 366 -29.24 -19.90 -6.76
N ALA A 367 -28.56 -20.76 -5.98
CA ALA A 367 -29.00 -22.11 -5.69
C ALA A 367 -30.32 -22.15 -4.90
N GLN A 368 -30.44 -21.34 -3.84
CA GLN A 368 -31.68 -21.22 -3.06
C GLN A 368 -32.84 -20.73 -3.94
N SER A 369 -32.59 -19.71 -4.77
CA SER A 369 -33.58 -19.17 -5.70
C SER A 369 -34.02 -20.22 -6.72
N LEU A 370 -33.07 -20.99 -7.25
CA LEU A 370 -33.36 -22.08 -8.19
C LEU A 370 -34.22 -23.18 -7.55
N VAL A 371 -33.88 -23.61 -6.33
CA VAL A 371 -34.63 -24.64 -5.57
C VAL A 371 -36.08 -24.21 -5.38
N ILE A 372 -36.30 -22.96 -4.96
CA ILE A 372 -37.65 -22.41 -4.74
C ILE A 372 -38.39 -22.24 -6.08
N LEU A 373 -37.72 -21.71 -7.10
CA LEU A 373 -38.31 -21.51 -8.42
C LEU A 373 -38.78 -22.83 -9.04
N VAL A 374 -37.94 -23.86 -9.04
CA VAL A 374 -38.29 -25.19 -9.55
C VAL A 374 -39.49 -25.75 -8.79
N ALA A 375 -39.49 -25.64 -7.46
CA ALA A 375 -40.63 -26.11 -6.67
C ALA A 375 -41.94 -25.41 -7.04
N ILE A 376 -41.92 -24.09 -7.26
CA ILE A 376 -43.09 -23.32 -7.69
C ILE A 376 -43.53 -23.73 -9.10
N THR A 377 -42.60 -23.80 -10.06
CA THR A 377 -42.91 -24.10 -11.46
C THR A 377 -43.54 -25.48 -11.64
N PHE A 378 -43.09 -26.47 -10.89
CA PHE A 378 -43.59 -27.84 -10.97
C PHE A 378 -44.69 -28.16 -9.93
N GLY A 379 -45.12 -27.18 -9.13
CA GLY A 379 -46.14 -27.39 -8.09
C GLY A 379 -45.71 -28.35 -6.98
N LEU A 380 -44.41 -28.44 -6.71
CA LEU A 380 -43.85 -29.27 -5.64
C LEU A 380 -44.01 -28.59 -4.28
N THR A 381 -44.01 -29.39 -3.21
CA THR A 381 -43.86 -28.86 -1.85
C THR A 381 -42.55 -28.10 -1.73
N LEU A 382 -42.58 -26.92 -1.09
CA LEU A 382 -41.40 -26.06 -0.97
C LEU A 382 -40.26 -26.80 -0.23
N PRO A 383 -39.10 -27.01 -0.87
CA PRO A 383 -37.95 -27.68 -0.26
C PRO A 383 -37.30 -26.86 0.85
N LEU A 384 -37.52 -25.55 0.85
CA LEU A 384 -36.95 -24.59 1.79
C LEU A 384 -38.04 -23.60 2.22
N GLN A 385 -38.13 -23.36 3.52
CA GLN A 385 -38.95 -22.28 4.07
C GLN A 385 -38.18 -20.96 4.13
N PRO A 386 -38.86 -19.79 4.06
CA PRO A 386 -38.18 -18.50 4.13
C PRO A 386 -37.28 -18.34 5.36
N VAL A 387 -37.71 -18.82 6.53
CA VAL A 387 -36.94 -18.75 7.78
C VAL A 387 -35.68 -19.62 7.73
N GLN A 388 -35.72 -20.73 6.99
CA GLN A 388 -34.57 -21.61 6.78
C GLN A 388 -33.55 -20.99 5.81
N VAL A 389 -34.03 -20.24 4.80
CA VAL A 389 -33.15 -19.46 3.91
C VAL A 389 -32.42 -18.37 4.72
N LEU A 390 -33.13 -17.64 5.58
CA LEU A 390 -32.52 -16.64 6.48
C LEU A 390 -31.45 -17.27 7.39
N TRP A 391 -31.72 -18.46 7.93
CA TRP A 391 -30.74 -19.21 8.73
C TRP A 391 -29.46 -19.47 7.93
N ILE A 392 -29.58 -20.02 6.72
CA ILE A 392 -28.42 -20.31 5.86
C ILE A 392 -27.64 -19.03 5.55
N ASN A 393 -28.32 -17.94 5.18
CA ASN A 393 -27.66 -16.68 4.84
C ASN A 393 -26.90 -16.11 6.04
N MET A 394 -27.51 -16.15 7.22
CA MET A 394 -26.90 -15.69 8.47
C MET A 394 -25.68 -16.52 8.87
N ILE A 395 -25.80 -17.85 8.96
CA ILE A 395 -24.68 -18.69 9.40
C ILE A 395 -23.52 -18.65 8.40
N SER A 396 -23.82 -18.60 7.11
CA SER A 396 -22.81 -18.52 6.05
C SER A 396 -22.04 -17.21 6.15
N ALA A 397 -22.74 -16.10 6.36
CA ALA A 397 -22.14 -14.78 6.50
C ALA A 397 -21.19 -14.72 7.71
N VAL A 398 -21.64 -15.20 8.88
CA VAL A 398 -20.89 -15.11 10.15
C VAL A 398 -19.72 -16.09 10.21
N THR A 399 -19.82 -17.24 9.55
CA THR A 399 -18.79 -18.28 9.60
C THR A 399 -17.89 -18.27 8.35
N LEU A 400 -18.42 -18.70 7.21
CA LEU A 400 -17.64 -19.00 6.00
C LEU A 400 -17.16 -17.73 5.30
N SER A 401 -18.06 -16.78 5.13
CA SER A 401 -17.76 -15.53 4.41
C SER A 401 -16.78 -14.66 5.19
N LEU A 402 -16.88 -14.62 6.53
CA LEU A 402 -15.89 -13.98 7.38
C LEU A 402 -14.49 -14.63 7.27
N ALA A 403 -14.42 -15.94 7.07
CA ALA A 403 -13.14 -16.64 6.89
C ALA A 403 -12.38 -16.15 5.65
N LEU A 404 -13.10 -15.88 4.56
CA LEU A 404 -12.54 -15.34 3.32
C LEU A 404 -11.98 -13.93 3.47
N ALA A 405 -12.54 -13.13 4.38
CA ALA A 405 -12.01 -11.80 4.69
C ALA A 405 -10.58 -11.86 5.26
N TYR A 406 -10.22 -12.97 5.90
CA TYR A 406 -8.89 -13.20 6.49
C TYR A 406 -7.91 -13.95 5.58
N GLU A 407 -8.27 -14.24 4.33
CA GLU A 407 -7.39 -15.00 3.43
C GLU A 407 -6.06 -14.24 3.23
N PRO A 408 -4.90 -14.92 3.31
CA PRO A 408 -3.60 -14.28 3.08
C PRO A 408 -3.45 -13.78 1.64
N ALA A 409 -2.57 -12.79 1.45
CA ALA A 409 -2.21 -12.31 0.12
C ALA A 409 -1.58 -13.43 -0.72
N GLU A 410 -1.93 -13.50 -2.00
CA GLU A 410 -1.30 -14.41 -2.96
C GLU A 410 0.14 -13.95 -3.24
N HIS A 411 1.08 -14.89 -3.41
CA HIS A 411 2.51 -14.58 -3.57
C HIS A 411 2.81 -13.65 -4.76
N SER A 412 1.95 -13.64 -5.79
CA SER A 412 2.09 -12.84 -7.01
C SER A 412 1.31 -11.51 -6.98
N ILE A 413 0.79 -11.10 -5.81
CA ILE A 413 -0.11 -9.92 -5.73
C ILE A 413 0.55 -8.61 -6.17
N MET A 414 1.88 -8.50 -6.00
CA MET A 414 2.69 -7.36 -6.45
C MET A 414 3.35 -7.61 -7.82
N ALA A 415 3.15 -8.78 -8.44
CA ALA A 415 3.64 -9.06 -9.80
C ALA A 415 2.61 -8.70 -10.89
N ARG A 416 1.33 -8.57 -10.53
CA ARG A 416 0.26 -8.14 -11.45
C ARG A 416 0.21 -6.62 -11.60
N PRO A 417 -0.22 -6.10 -12.78
CA PRO A 417 -0.45 -4.67 -12.95
C PRO A 417 -1.62 -4.17 -12.07
N PRO A 418 -1.74 -2.84 -11.87
CA PRO A 418 -2.91 -2.27 -11.21
C PRO A 418 -4.20 -2.66 -11.94
N ARG A 419 -5.28 -2.90 -11.18
CA ARG A 419 -6.58 -3.20 -11.79
C ARG A 419 -7.16 -1.99 -12.50
N ASP A 420 -7.95 -2.23 -13.52
CA ASP A 420 -8.85 -1.22 -14.07
C ASP A 420 -10.00 -0.98 -13.07
N VAL A 421 -10.18 0.27 -12.66
CA VAL A 421 -11.26 0.67 -11.74
C VAL A 421 -12.65 0.55 -12.36
N ASN A 422 -12.74 0.58 -13.69
CA ASN A 422 -13.98 0.39 -14.43
C ASN A 422 -14.31 -1.10 -14.67
N ALA A 423 -13.37 -2.00 -14.34
CA ALA A 423 -13.63 -3.42 -14.42
C ALA A 423 -14.70 -3.82 -13.41
N ARG A 424 -15.65 -4.64 -13.86
CA ARG A 424 -16.72 -5.16 -13.01
C ARG A 424 -16.14 -6.13 -11.99
N LEU A 425 -16.59 -6.03 -10.73
CA LEU A 425 -16.24 -6.98 -9.67
C LEU A 425 -16.59 -8.42 -10.04
N VAL A 426 -17.72 -8.59 -10.75
CA VAL A 426 -18.19 -9.85 -11.33
C VAL A 426 -18.12 -9.74 -12.85
N ASP A 427 -17.06 -10.29 -13.43
CA ASP A 427 -16.80 -10.37 -14.86
C ASP A 427 -17.56 -11.52 -15.54
N ARG A 428 -17.57 -11.58 -16.88
CA ARG A 428 -18.32 -12.62 -17.62
C ARG A 428 -17.93 -14.07 -17.21
N PRO A 429 -16.65 -14.42 -17.06
CA PRO A 429 -16.24 -15.73 -16.54
C PRO A 429 -16.81 -16.00 -15.13
N ALA A 430 -16.77 -15.00 -14.25
CA ALA A 430 -17.36 -15.12 -12.92
C ALA A 430 -18.87 -15.33 -12.95
N ILE A 431 -19.62 -14.67 -13.84
CA ILE A 431 -21.06 -14.91 -14.02
C ILE A 431 -21.32 -16.36 -14.44
N ALA A 432 -20.55 -16.87 -15.41
CA ALA A 432 -20.69 -18.26 -15.86
C ALA A 432 -20.40 -19.26 -14.72
N GLN A 433 -19.36 -18.99 -13.92
CA GLN A 433 -19.06 -19.78 -12.73
C GLN A 433 -20.18 -19.71 -11.68
N ILE A 434 -20.72 -18.53 -11.41
CA ILE A 434 -21.82 -18.35 -10.46
C ILE A 434 -23.03 -19.16 -10.90
N LEU A 435 -23.43 -19.07 -12.16
CA LEU A 435 -24.56 -19.83 -12.70
C LEU A 435 -24.32 -21.33 -12.62
N PHE A 436 -23.12 -21.80 -13.00
CA PHE A 436 -22.76 -23.22 -12.92
C PHE A 436 -22.84 -23.76 -11.50
N ILE A 437 -22.23 -23.07 -10.53
CA ILE A 437 -22.23 -23.51 -9.13
C ILE A 437 -23.64 -23.40 -8.52
N SER A 438 -24.42 -22.37 -8.87
CA SER A 438 -25.81 -22.22 -8.44
C SER A 438 -26.66 -23.41 -8.87
N ILE A 439 -26.51 -23.83 -10.14
CA ILE A 439 -27.23 -24.99 -10.68
C ILE A 439 -26.74 -26.27 -10.01
N LEU A 440 -25.43 -26.46 -9.88
CA LEU A 440 -24.85 -27.64 -9.26
C LEU A 440 -25.36 -27.84 -7.83
N ILE A 441 -25.28 -26.80 -7.00
CA ILE A 441 -25.73 -26.84 -5.61
C ILE A 441 -27.26 -26.98 -5.56
N GLY A 442 -28.01 -26.19 -6.33
CA GLY A 442 -29.47 -26.21 -6.32
C GLY A 442 -30.06 -27.56 -6.76
N VAL A 443 -29.50 -28.17 -7.80
CA VAL A 443 -29.90 -29.51 -8.28
C VAL A 443 -29.56 -30.57 -7.23
N ALA A 444 -28.38 -30.52 -6.63
CA ALA A 444 -28.01 -31.47 -5.56
C ALA A 444 -28.98 -31.36 -4.37
N THR A 445 -29.33 -30.14 -3.95
CA THR A 445 -30.31 -29.91 -2.88
C THR A 445 -31.70 -30.44 -3.24
N LEU A 446 -32.17 -30.24 -4.47
CA LEU A 446 -33.45 -30.79 -4.93
C LEU A 446 -33.44 -32.32 -4.96
N ILE A 447 -32.35 -32.93 -5.45
CA ILE A 447 -32.19 -34.39 -5.46
C ILE A 447 -32.28 -34.95 -4.04
N ILE A 448 -31.57 -34.35 -3.08
CA ILE A 448 -31.63 -34.78 -1.67
C ILE A 448 -33.05 -34.63 -1.12
N PHE A 449 -33.70 -33.49 -1.34
CA PHE A 449 -35.07 -33.26 -0.86
C PHE A 449 -36.05 -34.32 -1.41
N ILE A 450 -36.04 -34.53 -2.72
CA ILE A 450 -36.95 -35.47 -3.39
C ILE A 450 -36.63 -36.92 -2.97
N ALA A 451 -35.35 -37.29 -2.89
CA ALA A 451 -34.95 -38.63 -2.48
C ALA A 451 -35.39 -38.94 -1.05
N GLU A 452 -35.19 -38.03 -0.11
CA GLU A 452 -35.61 -38.22 1.28
C GLU A 452 -37.13 -38.29 1.42
N PHE A 453 -37.85 -37.41 0.70
CA PHE A 453 -39.31 -37.44 0.69
C PHE A 453 -39.85 -38.76 0.12
N ASN A 454 -39.27 -39.27 -0.98
CA ASN A 454 -39.64 -40.55 -1.57
C ASN A 454 -39.27 -41.76 -0.71
N ASN A 455 -38.22 -41.65 0.12
CA ASN A 455 -37.83 -42.67 1.09
C ASN A 455 -38.74 -42.69 2.34
N GLY A 456 -39.80 -41.88 2.37
CA GLY A 456 -40.79 -41.84 3.46
C GLY A 456 -40.43 -40.91 4.61
N ALA A 457 -39.45 -40.01 4.43
CA ALA A 457 -39.15 -38.98 5.43
C ALA A 457 -40.31 -37.98 5.54
N THR A 458 -40.51 -37.44 6.75
CA THR A 458 -41.46 -36.33 6.94
C THR A 458 -41.02 -35.09 6.18
N LEU A 459 -41.94 -34.18 5.86
CA LEU A 459 -41.61 -32.92 5.17
C LEU A 459 -40.53 -32.13 5.92
N ALA A 460 -40.62 -32.05 7.25
CA ALA A 460 -39.64 -31.37 8.09
C ALA A 460 -38.25 -32.02 8.01
N GLN A 461 -38.18 -33.35 7.95
CA GLN A 461 -36.90 -34.07 7.77
C GLN A 461 -36.31 -33.85 6.38
N ALA A 462 -37.13 -33.89 5.33
CA ALA A 462 -36.69 -33.62 3.96
C ALA A 462 -36.19 -32.17 3.80
N GLN A 463 -36.89 -31.19 4.38
CA GLN A 463 -36.45 -29.79 4.42
C GLN A 463 -35.16 -29.62 5.22
N THR A 464 -35.01 -30.33 6.35
CA THR A 464 -33.77 -30.31 7.15
C THR A 464 -32.59 -30.90 6.39
N ALA A 465 -32.81 -31.98 5.63
CA ALA A 465 -31.80 -32.56 4.75
C ALA A 465 -31.42 -31.58 3.62
N ALA A 466 -32.38 -30.89 3.01
CA ALA A 466 -32.12 -29.87 1.99
C ALA A 466 -31.26 -28.70 2.53
N VAL A 467 -31.60 -28.18 3.72
CA VAL A 467 -30.84 -27.13 4.41
C VAL A 467 -29.42 -27.60 4.75
N THR A 468 -29.28 -28.82 5.26
CA THR A 468 -27.98 -29.38 5.62
C THR A 468 -27.11 -29.64 4.37
N MET A 469 -27.71 -30.10 3.28
CA MET A 469 -27.03 -30.25 1.99
C MET A 469 -26.50 -28.90 1.48
N LEU A 470 -27.28 -27.82 1.58
CA LEU A 470 -26.83 -26.46 1.23
C LEU A 470 -25.63 -26.02 2.09
N ALA A 471 -25.73 -26.17 3.42
CA ALA A 471 -24.66 -25.77 4.32
C ALA A 471 -23.35 -26.56 4.06
N LEU A 472 -23.44 -27.87 3.83
CA LEU A 472 -22.27 -28.69 3.51
C LEU A 472 -21.72 -28.39 2.11
N ALA A 473 -22.58 -28.15 1.12
CA ALA A 473 -22.16 -27.75 -0.22
C ALA A 473 -21.41 -26.40 -0.20
N GLN A 474 -21.87 -25.43 0.61
CA GLN A 474 -21.17 -24.16 0.80
C GLN A 474 -19.82 -24.35 1.47
N LEU A 475 -19.74 -25.18 2.51
CA LEU A 475 -18.47 -25.48 3.15
C LEU A 475 -17.49 -26.12 2.16
N ALA A 476 -17.96 -27.03 1.33
CA ALA A 476 -17.17 -27.64 0.27
C ALA A 476 -16.73 -26.61 -0.79
N TYR A 477 -17.64 -25.73 -1.22
CA TYR A 477 -17.36 -24.67 -2.18
C TYR A 477 -16.39 -23.62 -1.63
N LEU A 478 -16.41 -23.33 -0.33
CA LEU A 478 -15.46 -22.42 0.33
C LEU A 478 -14.01 -22.82 0.03
N PHE A 479 -13.69 -24.11 0.15
CA PHE A 479 -12.35 -24.62 -0.16
C PHE A 479 -11.96 -24.43 -1.62
N SER A 480 -12.93 -24.50 -2.53
CA SER A 480 -12.72 -24.14 -3.93
C SER A 480 -12.50 -22.62 -4.07
N CYS A 481 -13.30 -21.75 -3.46
CA CYS A 481 -13.18 -20.29 -3.59
C CYS A 481 -11.88 -19.68 -3.06
N ARG A 482 -11.09 -20.39 -2.24
CA ARG A 482 -9.80 -19.90 -1.73
C ARG A 482 -8.84 -19.49 -2.85
N PHE A 483 -8.80 -20.28 -3.91
CA PHE A 483 -8.02 -20.04 -5.10
C PHE A 483 -8.95 -19.93 -6.30
N LEU A 484 -9.17 -18.71 -6.80
CA LEU A 484 -10.13 -18.48 -7.88
C LEU A 484 -9.68 -19.10 -9.22
N THR A 485 -8.37 -19.08 -9.47
CA THR A 485 -7.75 -19.53 -10.73
C THR A 485 -6.91 -20.78 -10.55
N GLU A 486 -6.29 -20.98 -9.39
CA GLU A 486 -5.45 -22.14 -9.10
C GLU A 486 -6.24 -23.34 -8.57
N SER A 487 -5.60 -24.51 -8.54
CA SER A 487 -6.23 -25.72 -8.02
C SER A 487 -6.29 -25.67 -6.50
N SER A 488 -7.44 -26.06 -5.94
CA SER A 488 -7.59 -26.24 -4.50
C SER A 488 -7.21 -27.65 -4.01
N LEU A 489 -6.70 -28.51 -4.89
CA LEU A 489 -6.21 -29.86 -4.57
C LEU A 489 -4.73 -29.86 -4.15
N THR A 490 -4.33 -28.88 -3.33
CA THR A 490 -2.97 -28.74 -2.81
C THR A 490 -2.98 -28.74 -1.28
N LEU A 491 -1.85 -29.09 -0.67
CA LEU A 491 -1.67 -29.04 0.80
C LEU A 491 -1.60 -27.61 1.35
N ASP A 492 -1.64 -26.60 0.47
CA ASP A 492 -1.61 -25.16 0.80
C ASP A 492 -3.02 -24.56 0.99
N VAL A 493 -4.03 -25.15 0.33
CA VAL A 493 -5.37 -25.30 0.93
C VAL A 493 -5.19 -26.03 2.27
N LEU A 494 -6.08 -26.20 3.22
CA LEU A 494 -5.76 -26.81 4.54
C LEU A 494 -4.72 -26.07 5.43
N LYS A 495 -3.50 -25.69 5.00
CA LYS A 495 -2.47 -25.05 5.85
C LYS A 495 -2.48 -23.52 5.86
N GLY A 496 -2.93 -22.87 4.77
CA GLY A 496 -2.75 -21.42 4.59
C GLY A 496 -3.56 -20.50 5.52
N ASN A 497 -4.81 -20.84 5.83
CA ASN A 497 -5.69 -20.02 6.67
C ASN A 497 -6.33 -20.85 7.80
N ARG A 498 -5.86 -20.65 9.04
CA ARG A 498 -6.39 -21.36 10.23
C ARG A 498 -7.84 -20.97 10.55
N ILE A 499 -8.27 -19.76 10.18
CA ILE A 499 -9.62 -19.26 10.47
C ILE A 499 -10.66 -20.07 9.69
N ILE A 500 -10.32 -20.60 8.51
CA ILE A 500 -11.23 -21.48 7.75
C ILE A 500 -11.61 -22.73 8.54
N TRP A 501 -10.68 -23.34 9.27
CA TRP A 501 -11.00 -24.50 10.10
C TRP A 501 -11.89 -24.14 11.29
N VAL A 502 -11.63 -23.00 11.91
CA VAL A 502 -12.50 -22.46 12.98
C VAL A 502 -13.91 -22.22 12.43
N SER A 503 -14.02 -21.59 11.27
CA SER A 503 -15.31 -21.34 10.60
C SER A 503 -15.99 -22.64 10.17
N ALA A 504 -15.25 -23.62 9.67
CA ALA A 504 -15.78 -24.93 9.28
C ALA A 504 -16.37 -25.67 10.48
N VAL A 505 -15.59 -25.78 11.57
CA VAL A 505 -16.05 -26.40 12.82
C VAL A 505 -17.24 -25.63 13.40
N SER A 506 -17.21 -24.29 13.38
CA SER A 506 -18.32 -23.47 13.85
C SER A 506 -19.59 -23.68 13.04
N LEU A 507 -19.49 -23.75 11.70
CA LEU A 507 -20.63 -24.05 10.83
C LEU A 507 -21.22 -25.42 11.17
N ILE A 508 -20.38 -26.46 11.28
CA ILE A 508 -20.85 -27.82 11.61
C ILE A 508 -21.51 -27.85 12.98
N ALA A 509 -20.95 -27.20 13.99
CA ALA A 509 -21.56 -27.10 15.32
C ALA A 509 -22.92 -26.39 15.30
N LEU A 510 -23.03 -25.27 14.58
CA LEU A 510 -24.29 -24.55 14.38
C LEU A 510 -25.30 -25.40 13.59
N GLN A 511 -24.85 -26.16 12.60
CA GLN A 511 -25.72 -27.03 11.82
C GLN A 511 -26.23 -28.22 12.64
N ILE A 512 -25.38 -28.84 13.46
CA ILE A 512 -25.80 -29.88 14.42
C ILE A 512 -26.82 -29.30 15.41
N SER A 513 -26.59 -28.08 15.89
CA SER A 513 -27.52 -27.37 16.79
C SER A 513 -28.88 -27.14 16.12
N TYR A 514 -28.89 -26.70 14.86
CA TYR A 514 -30.10 -26.51 14.05
C TYR A 514 -30.90 -27.81 13.85
N VAL A 515 -30.22 -28.94 13.71
CA VAL A 515 -30.83 -30.24 13.47
C VAL A 515 -31.43 -30.84 14.75
N TYR A 516 -30.71 -30.77 15.88
CA TYR A 516 -31.04 -31.57 17.06
C TYR A 516 -31.58 -30.79 18.26
N LEU A 517 -31.47 -29.45 18.30
CA LEU A 517 -32.02 -28.69 19.43
C LEU A 517 -33.55 -28.52 19.29
N PRO A 518 -34.34 -28.88 20.33
CA PRO A 518 -35.80 -28.85 20.25
C PRO A 518 -36.38 -27.48 19.88
N PHE A 519 -35.80 -26.38 20.37
CA PHE A 519 -36.27 -25.04 20.06
C PHE A 519 -35.94 -24.62 18.61
N MET A 520 -34.87 -25.16 18.02
CA MET A 520 -34.56 -24.93 16.61
C MET A 520 -35.59 -25.65 15.72
N ASN A 521 -35.97 -26.87 16.09
CA ASN A 521 -37.02 -27.62 15.39
C ASN A 521 -38.36 -26.88 15.41
N THR A 522 -38.75 -26.28 16.53
CA THR A 522 -40.00 -25.50 16.61
C THR A 522 -39.93 -24.17 15.86
N TRP A 523 -38.82 -23.43 15.93
CA TRP A 523 -38.71 -22.12 15.28
C TRP A 523 -38.53 -22.19 13.76
N PHE A 524 -37.81 -23.20 13.27
CA PHE A 524 -37.46 -23.32 11.84
C PHE A 524 -38.22 -24.42 11.11
N GLY A 525 -39.13 -25.13 11.79
CA GLY A 525 -39.82 -26.29 11.22
C GLY A 525 -38.87 -27.42 10.81
N SER A 526 -37.72 -27.53 11.46
CA SER A 526 -36.73 -28.58 11.21
C SER A 526 -37.04 -29.84 12.02
N ALA A 527 -36.42 -30.95 11.65
CA ALA A 527 -36.57 -32.22 12.37
C ALA A 527 -35.23 -32.99 12.38
N PRO A 528 -34.97 -33.80 13.43
CA PRO A 528 -33.76 -34.60 13.50
C PRO A 528 -33.60 -35.54 12.31
N ILE A 529 -32.38 -35.59 11.78
CA ILE A 529 -31.98 -36.50 10.69
C ILE A 529 -31.03 -37.58 11.22
N SER A 530 -31.05 -38.73 10.55
CA SER A 530 -30.25 -39.91 10.88
C SER A 530 -28.79 -39.76 10.43
N ALA A 531 -27.90 -40.59 11.01
CA ALA A 531 -26.50 -40.67 10.59
C ALA A 531 -26.33 -41.05 9.12
N ARG A 532 -27.23 -41.89 8.58
CA ARG A 532 -27.23 -42.26 7.15
C ARG A 532 -27.46 -41.03 6.26
N GLN A 533 -28.42 -40.19 6.60
CA GLN A 533 -28.70 -38.95 5.87
C GLN A 533 -27.50 -38.00 5.90
N TRP A 534 -26.84 -37.85 7.05
CA TRP A 534 -25.59 -37.09 7.15
C TRP A 534 -24.50 -37.59 6.19
N LEU A 535 -24.25 -38.91 6.15
CA LEU A 535 -23.24 -39.49 5.26
C LEU A 535 -23.55 -39.23 3.78
N VAL A 536 -24.81 -39.32 3.37
CA VAL A 536 -25.24 -39.03 1.99
C VAL A 536 -24.94 -37.58 1.62
N MET A 537 -25.26 -36.62 2.50
CA MET A 537 -25.03 -35.20 2.24
C MET A 537 -23.54 -34.83 2.28
N ILE A 538 -22.75 -35.44 3.16
CA ILE A 538 -21.29 -35.29 3.18
C ILE A 538 -20.69 -35.81 1.86
N GLY A 539 -21.13 -36.99 1.40
CA GLY A 539 -20.73 -37.54 0.11
C GLY A 539 -21.10 -36.62 -1.05
N GLY A 540 -22.33 -36.07 -1.04
CA GLY A 540 -22.78 -35.09 -2.02
C GLY A 540 -21.92 -33.83 -2.03
N ALA A 541 -21.55 -33.30 -0.86
CA ALA A 541 -20.69 -32.12 -0.74
C ALA A 541 -19.27 -32.36 -1.31
N ILE A 542 -18.71 -33.56 -1.10
CA ILE A 542 -17.42 -33.96 -1.70
C ILE A 542 -17.54 -34.01 -3.23
N VAL A 543 -18.63 -34.58 -3.76
CA VAL A 543 -18.87 -34.62 -5.22
C VAL A 543 -18.97 -33.21 -5.80
N ILE A 544 -19.68 -32.29 -5.13
CA ILE A 544 -19.75 -30.88 -5.54
C ILE A 544 -18.37 -30.24 -5.59
N PHE A 545 -17.53 -30.45 -4.56
CA PHE A 545 -16.16 -29.96 -4.54
C PHE A 545 -15.34 -30.47 -5.73
N LEU A 546 -15.39 -31.78 -6.01
CA LEU A 546 -14.66 -32.39 -7.12
C LEU A 546 -15.13 -31.85 -8.48
N ILE A 547 -16.44 -31.65 -8.67
CA ILE A 547 -17.00 -31.07 -9.89
C ILE A 547 -16.57 -29.61 -10.05
N ALA A 548 -16.58 -28.82 -8.96
CA ALA A 548 -16.12 -27.43 -8.99
C ALA A 548 -14.64 -27.33 -9.37
N GLU A 549 -13.78 -28.20 -8.83
CA GLU A 549 -12.36 -28.26 -9.18
C GLU A 549 -12.12 -28.75 -10.61
N ALA A 550 -12.90 -29.72 -11.08
CA ALA A 550 -12.85 -30.16 -12.48
C ALA A 550 -13.19 -29.01 -13.44
N ASN A 551 -14.20 -28.19 -13.10
CA ASN A 551 -14.57 -27.02 -13.89
C ASN A 551 -13.43 -25.99 -13.98
N LYS A 552 -12.73 -25.71 -12.86
CA LYS A 552 -11.54 -24.85 -12.89
C LYS A 552 -10.41 -25.42 -13.73
N TRP A 553 -10.20 -26.74 -13.68
CA TRP A 553 -9.17 -27.40 -14.47
C TRP A 553 -9.45 -27.28 -15.98
N VAL A 554 -10.71 -27.42 -16.41
CA VAL A 554 -11.11 -27.17 -17.80
C VAL A 554 -10.91 -25.70 -18.17
N GLY A 555 -11.28 -24.78 -17.28
CA GLY A 555 -11.11 -23.34 -17.48
C GLY A 555 -9.65 -22.89 -17.64
N ARG A 556 -8.69 -23.57 -17.00
CA ARG A 556 -7.25 -23.27 -17.13
C ARG A 556 -6.62 -23.73 -18.45
N ARG A 557 -7.24 -24.70 -19.15
CA ARG A 557 -6.73 -25.27 -20.40
C ARG A 557 -7.25 -24.57 -21.65
N ARG A 558 -8.25 -23.71 -21.51
CA ARG A 558 -8.78 -22.82 -22.55
C ARG A 558 -8.20 -21.44 -22.35
#